data_AF-A0A3D5A5G4-F1
#
_entry.id   AF-A0A3D5A5G4-F1
#
_cell.length_a   1.000
_cell.length_b   1.000
_cell.length_c   1.000
_cell.angle_alpha   90.00
_cell.angle_beta   90.00
_cell.angle_gamma   90.00
#
_symmetry.space_group_name_H-M   'P 1'
#
loop_
_entity.id
_entity.type
_entity.pdbx_description
1 polymer ?
#
loop_
_entity_poly.entity_id
_entity_poly.type
_entity_poly.pdbx_seq_one_letter_code
_entity_poly.pdbx_strand_id
1 'polypeptide(L)'
;FLQRHGIHYLLSVDGDQETHDAHRRLLGGGSSYGLLFPERFRMAKSYQPWQGTRMTVRPDTVPKLAHNVKHLFALGINQFLIGPATGMTWTADDFAAYEEQIVELIGFDDEMKREKAPFRMSLLEQDLGEPLGKQLNTWGCGAGKGRMAVDPSGNIYGCAKIIGIGNEELLAEQRFGHVLRGITHPERRARLADSTTEHRLKCAECELRADCSGGCPATNLAHTGTVYEPAPEECLLAACIKRIKVRLAERAAAESR
;
A
#
# COMPACT_ATOMS: atom_id res chain seq x y z
N PHE A 1 -9.11 -26.78 1.38
CA PHE A 1 -8.81 -26.45 -0.04
C PHE A 1 -7.47 -25.72 -0.17
N LEU A 2 -7.32 -24.52 0.40
CA LEU A 2 -6.09 -23.71 0.29
C LEU A 2 -4.82 -24.50 0.58
N GLN A 3 -4.78 -25.23 1.70
CA GLN A 3 -3.67 -26.11 2.06
C GLN A 3 -3.33 -27.18 1.03
N ARG A 4 -4.35 -27.81 0.43
CA ARG A 4 -4.15 -28.86 -0.59
C ARG A 4 -3.50 -28.31 -1.85
N HIS A 5 -3.71 -27.03 -2.16
CA HIS A 5 -3.22 -26.38 -3.37
C HIS A 5 -2.06 -25.39 -3.10
N GLY A 6 -1.56 -25.31 -1.86
CA GLY A 6 -0.47 -24.39 -1.51
C GLY A 6 -0.81 -22.91 -1.70
N ILE A 7 -2.08 -22.53 -1.52
CA ILE A 7 -2.54 -21.15 -1.73
C ILE A 7 -2.37 -20.34 -0.45
N HIS A 8 -1.50 -19.34 -0.48
CA HIS A 8 -1.36 -18.37 0.61
C HIS A 8 -2.37 -17.22 0.50
N TYR A 9 -2.65 -16.58 1.63
CA TYR A 9 -3.56 -15.45 1.69
C TYR A 9 -3.11 -14.41 2.73
N LEU A 10 -3.60 -13.20 2.54
CA LEU A 10 -3.53 -12.13 3.52
C LEU A 10 -4.92 -11.93 4.12
N LEU A 11 -4.97 -11.66 5.42
CA LEU A 11 -6.21 -11.24 6.07
C LEU A 11 -6.38 -9.74 5.88
N SER A 12 -7.59 -9.27 5.64
CA SER A 12 -7.83 -7.82 5.60
C SER A 12 -8.36 -7.38 6.96
N VAL A 13 -7.45 -6.94 7.84
CA VAL A 13 -7.76 -6.53 9.21
C VAL A 13 -7.00 -5.25 9.53
N ASP A 14 -7.74 -4.18 9.87
CA ASP A 14 -7.15 -2.83 10.00
C ASP A 14 -6.69 -2.48 11.43
N GLY A 15 -6.97 -3.30 12.43
CA GLY A 15 -6.57 -3.03 13.81
C GLY A 15 -7.39 -3.78 14.85
N ASP A 16 -7.59 -3.13 16.00
CA ASP A 16 -8.56 -3.55 17.00
C ASP A 16 -9.99 -3.63 16.43
N GLN A 17 -10.91 -4.19 17.21
CA GLN A 17 -12.29 -4.39 16.76
C GLN A 17 -12.97 -3.05 16.42
N GLU A 18 -12.72 -2.00 17.21
CA GLU A 18 -13.32 -0.68 16.99
C GLU A 18 -12.86 -0.07 15.67
N THR A 19 -11.55 -0.05 15.41
CA THR A 19 -10.96 0.45 14.17
C THR A 19 -11.42 -0.38 12.98
N HIS A 20 -11.43 -1.71 13.11
CA HIS A 20 -11.84 -2.60 12.03
C HIS A 20 -13.32 -2.41 11.68
N ASP A 21 -14.19 -2.45 12.67
CA ASP A 21 -15.64 -2.34 12.46
C ASP A 21 -16.07 -0.91 12.15
N ALA A 22 -15.23 0.11 12.30
CA ALA A 22 -15.52 1.45 11.79
C ALA A 22 -15.77 1.41 10.26
N HIS A 23 -15.05 0.55 9.52
CA HIS A 23 -15.03 0.55 8.05
C HIS A 23 -15.27 -0.79 7.38
N ARG A 24 -15.21 -1.90 8.13
CA ARG A 24 -15.40 -3.27 7.62
C ARG A 24 -16.56 -3.94 8.36
N ARG A 25 -17.78 -3.47 8.11
CA ARG A 25 -18.99 -4.09 8.67
C ARG A 25 -19.58 -5.12 7.72
N LEU A 26 -20.27 -6.10 8.30
CA LEU A 26 -21.11 -7.02 7.55
C LEU A 26 -22.30 -6.26 6.95
N LEU A 27 -22.89 -6.86 5.92
CA LEU A 27 -24.22 -6.44 5.46
C LEU A 27 -25.20 -6.56 6.64
N GLY A 28 -25.86 -5.45 7.01
CA GLY A 28 -26.69 -5.36 8.21
C GLY A 28 -25.98 -4.79 9.46
N GLY A 29 -24.71 -4.39 9.35
CA GLY A 29 -24.02 -3.58 10.38
C GLY A 29 -23.28 -4.38 11.46
N GLY A 30 -23.27 -5.71 11.40
CA GLY A 30 -22.53 -6.56 12.34
C GLY A 30 -21.01 -6.48 12.19
N SER A 31 -20.29 -6.88 13.23
CA SER A 31 -18.83 -6.94 13.26
C SER A 31 -18.28 -7.99 12.30
N SER A 32 -17.39 -7.61 11.39
CA SER A 32 -16.65 -8.60 10.60
C SER A 32 -15.37 -9.06 11.31
N TYR A 33 -14.86 -8.26 12.25
CA TYR A 33 -13.78 -8.65 13.14
C TYR A 33 -14.14 -9.88 13.98
N GLY A 34 -15.35 -9.90 14.56
CA GLY A 34 -15.85 -10.99 15.39
C GLY A 34 -16.08 -12.30 14.62
N LEU A 35 -16.20 -12.26 13.28
CA LEU A 35 -16.19 -13.49 12.48
C LEU A 35 -14.79 -14.10 12.37
N LEU A 36 -13.75 -13.28 12.41
CA LEU A 36 -12.38 -13.71 12.20
C LEU A 36 -11.71 -14.16 13.50
N PHE A 37 -11.84 -13.37 14.56
CA PHE A 37 -11.20 -13.64 15.85
C PHE A 37 -12.20 -14.24 16.87
N PRO A 38 -11.78 -15.20 17.71
CA PRO A 38 -10.46 -15.83 17.72
C PRO A 38 -10.38 -17.12 16.88
N GLU A 39 -11.50 -17.77 16.60
CA GLU A 39 -11.52 -19.17 16.10
C GLU A 39 -10.97 -19.31 14.68
N ARG A 40 -11.46 -18.50 13.73
CA ARG A 40 -11.03 -18.60 12.33
C ARG A 40 -9.57 -18.17 12.17
N PHE A 41 -9.11 -17.21 12.97
CA PHE A 41 -7.71 -16.82 13.00
C PHE A 41 -6.79 -17.94 13.50
N ARG A 42 -7.18 -18.71 14.52
CA ARG A 42 -6.40 -19.88 14.96
C ARG A 42 -6.28 -20.94 13.86
N MET A 43 -7.39 -21.22 13.17
CA MET A 43 -7.37 -22.10 12.00
C MET A 43 -6.45 -21.56 10.91
N ALA A 44 -6.53 -20.25 10.61
CA ALA A 44 -5.68 -19.61 9.63
C ALA A 44 -4.20 -19.78 9.95
N LYS A 45 -3.82 -19.54 11.21
CA LYS A 45 -2.47 -19.72 11.74
C LYS A 45 -1.95 -21.15 11.67
N SER A 46 -2.80 -22.14 11.92
CA SER A 46 -2.38 -23.54 11.83
C SER A 46 -1.91 -23.94 10.43
N TYR A 47 -2.48 -23.31 9.39
CA TYR A 47 -2.08 -23.53 8.01
C TYR A 47 -0.95 -22.59 7.57
N GLN A 48 -1.02 -21.30 7.93
CA GLN A 48 -0.04 -20.27 7.57
C GLN A 48 0.54 -19.62 8.84
N PRO A 49 1.54 -20.24 9.50
CA PRO A 49 2.08 -19.76 10.78
C PRO A 49 2.63 -18.33 10.72
N TRP A 50 3.10 -17.88 9.56
CA TRP A 50 3.58 -16.51 9.31
C TRP A 50 2.45 -15.53 8.93
N GLN A 51 1.19 -15.82 9.31
CA GLN A 51 0.00 -15.06 8.88
C GLN A 51 0.21 -13.54 8.78
N GLY A 52 -0.03 -13.01 7.58
CA GLY A 52 0.03 -11.58 7.29
C GLY A 52 -1.34 -10.93 7.21
N THR A 53 -1.36 -9.61 7.40
CA THR A 53 -2.52 -8.74 7.21
C THR A 53 -2.23 -7.65 6.17
N ARG A 54 -3.27 -7.29 5.42
CA ARG A 54 -3.34 -6.06 4.62
C ARG A 54 -4.18 -5.06 5.40
N MET A 55 -3.52 -4.04 5.94
CA MET A 55 -4.15 -2.95 6.69
C MET A 55 -4.38 -1.75 5.78
N THR A 56 -5.59 -1.21 5.84
CA THR A 56 -5.97 0.05 5.20
C THR A 56 -6.12 1.12 6.27
N VAL A 57 -5.22 2.09 6.27
CA VAL A 57 -5.23 3.20 7.23
C VAL A 57 -6.00 4.36 6.62
N ARG A 58 -6.90 4.96 7.38
CA ARG A 58 -7.68 6.15 7.00
C ARG A 58 -7.34 7.34 7.90
N PRO A 59 -7.59 8.59 7.49
CA PRO A 59 -7.41 9.79 8.32
C PRO A 59 -8.04 9.66 9.71
N ASP A 60 -9.25 9.13 9.80
CA ASP A 60 -9.97 8.98 11.08
C ASP A 60 -9.42 7.86 11.98
N THR A 61 -8.55 7.00 11.44
CA THR A 61 -7.96 5.85 12.16
C THR A 61 -6.45 5.95 12.32
N VAL A 62 -5.80 6.88 11.62
CA VAL A 62 -4.34 7.02 11.64
C VAL A 62 -3.79 7.25 13.04
N PRO A 63 -4.43 8.01 13.96
CA PRO A 63 -3.90 8.20 15.30
C PRO A 63 -3.78 6.90 16.14
N LYS A 64 -4.45 5.81 15.73
CA LYS A 64 -4.38 4.50 16.37
C LYS A 64 -3.48 3.50 15.62
N LEU A 65 -2.77 3.89 14.57
CA LEU A 65 -2.03 2.97 13.70
C LEU A 65 -1.03 2.08 14.45
N ALA A 66 -0.17 2.65 15.28
CA ALA A 66 0.84 1.90 16.03
C ALA A 66 0.19 0.95 17.05
N HIS A 67 -0.83 1.44 17.76
CA HIS A 67 -1.66 0.62 18.65
C HIS A 67 -2.25 -0.59 17.90
N ASN A 68 -2.83 -0.35 16.73
CA ASN A 68 -3.50 -1.37 15.91
C ASN A 68 -2.53 -2.45 15.42
N VAL A 69 -1.33 -2.08 15.00
CA VAL A 69 -0.29 -3.05 14.63
C VAL A 69 0.15 -3.88 15.83
N LYS A 70 0.41 -3.24 16.98
CA LYS A 70 0.81 -3.93 18.22
C LYS A 70 -0.27 -4.88 18.73
N HIS A 71 -1.53 -4.46 18.69
CA HIS A 71 -2.70 -5.27 19.02
C HIS A 71 -2.76 -6.54 18.16
N LEU A 72 -2.68 -6.38 16.84
CA LEU A 72 -2.71 -7.51 15.90
C LEU A 72 -1.48 -8.41 16.04
N PHE A 73 -0.32 -7.85 16.35
CA PHE A 73 0.89 -8.61 16.65
C PHE A 73 0.73 -9.46 17.91
N ALA A 74 0.15 -8.90 18.97
CA ALA A 74 -0.14 -9.63 20.21
C ALA A 74 -1.13 -10.78 20.00
N LEU A 75 -2.06 -10.65 19.05
CA LEU A 75 -2.95 -11.73 18.61
C LEU A 75 -2.24 -12.78 17.76
N GLY A 76 -1.04 -12.48 17.26
CA GLY A 76 -0.15 -13.39 16.57
C GLY A 76 0.11 -13.06 15.11
N ILE A 77 -0.43 -11.97 14.53
CA ILE A 77 -0.10 -11.58 13.15
C ILE A 77 1.39 -11.20 13.06
N ASN A 78 2.09 -11.65 12.02
CA ASN A 78 3.54 -11.47 11.90
C ASN A 78 3.96 -10.56 10.76
N GLN A 79 3.11 -10.39 9.74
CA GLN A 79 3.45 -9.64 8.55
C GLN A 79 2.41 -8.54 8.29
N PHE A 80 2.89 -7.31 8.13
CA PHE A 80 2.05 -6.13 8.03
C PHE A 80 2.26 -5.43 6.68
N LEU A 81 1.22 -5.42 5.86
CA LEU A 81 1.14 -4.65 4.62
C LEU A 81 0.20 -3.47 4.86
N ILE A 82 0.78 -2.39 5.35
CA ILE A 82 0.08 -1.15 5.70
C ILE A 82 0.04 -0.25 4.49
N GLY A 83 -1.13 0.31 4.17
CA GLY A 83 -1.26 1.27 3.09
C GLY A 83 -2.31 2.32 3.43
N PRO A 84 -2.02 3.61 3.22
CA PRO A 84 -3.02 4.66 3.27
C PRO A 84 -4.16 4.37 2.29
N ALA A 85 -5.39 4.62 2.74
CA ALA A 85 -6.58 4.59 1.92
C ALA A 85 -6.53 5.71 0.88
N THR A 86 -7.13 5.47 -0.28
CA THR A 86 -7.10 6.39 -1.43
C THR A 86 -8.50 6.71 -1.90
N GLY A 87 -8.67 7.80 -2.66
CA GLY A 87 -10.00 8.31 -3.00
C GLY A 87 -10.66 9.02 -1.82
N MET A 88 -9.84 9.54 -0.90
CA MET A 88 -10.28 10.31 0.25
C MET A 88 -9.26 11.40 0.55
N THR A 89 -9.73 12.48 1.15
CA THR A 89 -8.90 13.64 1.48
C THR A 89 -8.00 13.34 2.67
N TRP A 90 -6.71 13.50 2.48
CA TRP A 90 -5.71 13.53 3.54
C TRP A 90 -5.20 14.96 3.71
N THR A 91 -5.14 15.43 4.94
CA THR A 91 -4.57 16.73 5.30
C THR A 91 -3.08 16.61 5.67
N ALA A 92 -2.41 17.75 5.83
CA ALA A 92 -1.05 17.77 6.35
C ALA A 92 -0.97 17.21 7.79
N ASP A 93 -1.98 17.48 8.62
CA ASP A 93 -2.07 17.00 10.00
C ASP A 93 -2.27 15.48 10.05
N ASP A 94 -3.07 14.91 9.13
CA ASP A 94 -3.23 13.46 9.04
C ASP A 94 -1.90 12.76 8.70
N PHE A 95 -1.09 13.35 7.80
CA PHE A 95 0.23 12.81 7.48
C PHE A 95 1.29 13.09 8.55
N ALA A 96 1.13 14.14 9.36
CA ALA A 96 1.95 14.35 10.55
C ALA A 96 1.66 13.27 11.60
N ALA A 97 0.38 12.97 11.86
CA ALA A 97 -0.02 11.84 12.70
C ALA A 97 0.48 10.50 12.13
N TYR A 98 0.37 10.30 10.81
CA TYR A 98 0.93 9.11 10.15
C TYR A 98 2.44 8.98 10.42
N GLU A 99 3.20 10.06 10.25
CA GLU A 99 4.64 10.10 10.49
C GLU A 99 5.01 9.70 11.93
N GLU A 100 4.31 10.26 12.93
CA GLU A 100 4.53 9.92 14.34
C GLU A 100 4.28 8.43 14.62
N GLN A 101 3.20 7.88 14.05
CA GLN A 101 2.85 6.47 14.24
C GLN A 101 3.85 5.54 13.55
N ILE A 102 4.37 5.90 12.38
CA ILE A 102 5.43 5.12 11.74
C ILE A 102 6.74 5.18 12.54
N VAL A 103 7.09 6.33 13.11
CA VAL A 103 8.27 6.46 13.99
C VAL A 103 8.12 5.59 15.23
N GLU A 104 6.93 5.51 15.84
CA GLU A 104 6.66 4.59 16.95
C GLU A 104 6.84 3.12 16.52
N LEU A 105 6.35 2.76 15.33
CA LEU A 105 6.48 1.40 14.79
C LEU A 105 7.91 1.02 14.40
N ILE A 106 8.74 1.99 14.03
CA ILE A 106 10.18 1.78 13.86
C ILE A 106 10.80 1.35 15.19
N GLY A 107 10.50 2.07 16.28
CA GLY A 107 11.00 1.69 17.62
C GLY A 107 10.52 0.31 18.07
N PHE A 108 9.27 -0.04 17.74
CA PHE A 108 8.73 -1.37 17.99
C PHE A 108 9.43 -2.46 17.15
N ASP A 109 9.71 -2.20 15.87
CA ASP A 109 10.47 -3.13 15.01
C ASP A 109 11.86 -3.43 15.57
N ASP A 110 12.55 -2.43 16.12
CA ASP A 110 13.86 -2.63 16.75
C ASP A 110 13.79 -3.46 18.03
N GLU A 111 12.75 -3.27 18.84
CA GLU A 111 12.47 -4.11 20.01
C GLU A 111 12.24 -5.57 19.57
N MET A 112 11.40 -5.79 18.56
CA MET A 112 11.10 -7.13 18.05
C MET A 112 12.35 -7.81 17.46
N LYS A 113 13.23 -7.08 16.76
CA LYS A 113 14.52 -7.61 16.30
C LYS A 113 15.42 -8.04 17.45
N ARG A 114 15.51 -7.23 18.51
CA ARG A 114 16.30 -7.55 19.70
C ARG A 114 15.77 -8.81 20.41
N GLU A 115 14.45 -8.94 20.48
CA GLU A 115 13.78 -10.11 21.05
C GLU A 115 13.74 -11.33 20.12
N LYS A 116 14.20 -11.18 18.87
CA LYS A 116 14.07 -12.19 17.80
C LYS A 116 12.62 -12.62 17.58
N ALA A 117 11.68 -11.71 17.80
CA ALA A 117 10.27 -11.93 17.60
C ALA A 117 9.92 -11.86 16.09
N PRO A 118 8.97 -12.68 15.61
CA PRO A 118 8.62 -12.75 14.19
C PRO A 118 7.74 -11.56 13.77
N PHE A 119 8.32 -10.37 13.67
CA PHE A 119 7.66 -9.16 13.19
C PHE A 119 8.24 -8.70 11.85
N ARG A 120 7.38 -8.40 10.88
CA ARG A 120 7.75 -7.90 9.57
C ARG A 120 6.76 -6.83 9.10
N MET A 121 7.27 -5.69 8.69
CA MET A 121 6.47 -4.61 8.11
C MET A 121 7.00 -4.24 6.73
N SER A 122 6.21 -4.47 5.68
CA SER A 122 6.67 -4.27 4.30
C SER A 122 7.03 -2.81 3.99
N LEU A 123 6.36 -1.85 4.65
CA LEU A 123 6.71 -0.43 4.56
C LEU A 123 8.16 -0.16 5.02
N LEU A 124 8.64 -0.85 6.07
CA LEU A 124 10.03 -0.71 6.52
C LEU A 124 11.01 -1.38 5.56
N GLU A 125 10.68 -2.60 5.12
CA GLU A 125 11.56 -3.43 4.32
C GLU A 125 11.73 -2.92 2.87
N GLN A 126 10.68 -2.32 2.31
CA GLN A 126 10.64 -1.90 0.90
C GLN A 126 10.76 -0.38 0.80
N ASP A 127 9.76 0.35 1.31
CA ASP A 127 9.66 1.78 1.06
C ASP A 127 10.73 2.54 1.83
N LEU A 128 10.90 2.27 3.12
CA LEU A 128 11.85 2.97 3.99
C LEU A 128 13.28 2.39 3.96
N GLY A 129 13.44 1.14 3.52
CA GLY A 129 14.75 0.48 3.38
C GLY A 129 15.55 0.92 2.15
N GLU A 130 14.90 1.52 1.15
CA GLU A 130 15.58 2.00 -0.06
C GLU A 130 16.34 3.31 0.19
N PRO A 131 17.62 3.41 -0.22
CA PRO A 131 18.41 4.63 -0.07
C PRO A 131 17.78 5.84 -0.75
N LEU A 132 17.97 7.02 -0.15
CA LEU A 132 17.62 8.30 -0.76
C LEU A 132 18.37 8.49 -2.10
N GLY A 133 17.74 9.19 -3.04
CA GLY A 133 18.31 9.54 -4.34
C GLY A 133 18.29 8.42 -5.39
N LYS A 134 17.65 7.27 -5.12
CA LYS A 134 17.64 6.09 -6.02
C LYS A 134 16.37 5.93 -6.85
N GLN A 135 15.40 6.84 -6.73
CA GLN A 135 14.15 6.80 -7.49
C GLN A 135 14.22 7.59 -8.81
N LEU A 136 15.36 8.19 -9.12
CA LEU A 136 15.60 8.73 -10.45
C LEU A 136 15.37 7.62 -11.47
N ASN A 137 14.50 7.89 -12.41
CA ASN A 137 14.12 6.96 -13.44
C ASN A 137 13.14 5.82 -13.05
N THR A 138 12.47 5.90 -11.89
CA THR A 138 11.44 4.94 -11.46
C THR A 138 10.06 5.58 -11.35
N TRP A 139 9.04 4.97 -11.96
CA TRP A 139 7.66 5.46 -11.90
C TRP A 139 6.64 4.36 -11.66
N GLY A 140 5.77 4.63 -10.69
CA GLY A 140 4.73 3.72 -10.22
C GLY A 140 5.29 2.42 -9.63
N CYS A 141 4.38 1.50 -9.30
CA CYS A 141 4.70 0.25 -8.63
C CYS A 141 4.98 -0.94 -9.57
N GLY A 142 5.26 -0.66 -10.86
CA GLY A 142 5.40 -1.69 -11.90
C GLY A 142 4.09 -2.14 -12.56
N ALA A 143 3.00 -1.38 -12.39
CA ALA A 143 1.75 -1.57 -13.12
C ALA A 143 2.00 -1.56 -14.64
N GLY A 144 1.53 -2.58 -15.35
CA GLY A 144 1.78 -2.77 -16.79
C GLY A 144 3.19 -3.22 -17.18
N LYS A 145 4.19 -3.16 -16.27
CA LYS A 145 5.58 -3.60 -16.51
C LYS A 145 5.80 -5.06 -16.15
N GLY A 146 5.45 -5.41 -14.91
CA GLY A 146 5.55 -6.78 -14.37
C GLY A 146 4.30 -7.19 -13.57
N ARG A 147 3.29 -6.32 -13.52
CA ARG A 147 2.02 -6.55 -12.85
C ARG A 147 0.90 -6.25 -13.83
N MET A 148 -0.09 -7.13 -13.90
CA MET A 148 -1.31 -6.96 -14.68
C MET A 148 -2.49 -7.47 -13.86
N ALA A 149 -3.69 -7.03 -14.20
CA ALA A 149 -4.91 -7.52 -13.60
C ALA A 149 -5.92 -7.87 -14.70
N VAL A 150 -6.80 -8.81 -14.38
CA VAL A 150 -7.88 -9.24 -15.26
C VAL A 150 -9.18 -9.05 -14.48
N ASP A 151 -10.16 -8.37 -15.09
CA ASP A 151 -11.49 -8.23 -14.49
C ASP A 151 -12.32 -9.52 -14.68
N PRO A 152 -13.49 -9.66 -14.02
CA PRO A 152 -14.34 -10.83 -14.18
C PRO A 152 -14.84 -11.08 -15.61
N SER A 153 -14.86 -10.05 -16.44
CA SER A 153 -15.26 -10.13 -17.85
C SER A 153 -14.11 -10.58 -18.77
N GLY A 154 -12.89 -10.73 -18.24
CA GLY A 154 -11.71 -11.15 -18.99
C GLY A 154 -10.91 -10.00 -19.61
N ASN A 155 -11.26 -8.74 -19.36
CA ASN A 155 -10.49 -7.58 -19.83
C ASN A 155 -9.18 -7.45 -19.03
N ILE A 156 -8.09 -7.11 -19.73
CA ILE A 156 -6.74 -7.00 -19.17
C ILE A 156 -6.39 -5.53 -18.92
N TYR A 157 -5.85 -5.24 -17.73
CA TYR A 157 -5.42 -3.91 -17.27
C TYR A 157 -4.04 -3.97 -16.60
N GLY A 158 -3.44 -2.79 -16.35
CA GLY A 158 -2.14 -2.70 -15.69
C GLY A 158 -2.14 -2.98 -14.18
N CYS A 159 -3.28 -2.86 -13.49
CA CYS A 159 -3.39 -3.07 -12.04
C CYS A 159 -4.85 -3.24 -11.61
N ALA A 160 -5.09 -4.01 -10.54
CA ALA A 160 -6.42 -4.21 -9.97
C ALA A 160 -7.04 -2.92 -9.43
N LYS A 161 -6.22 -1.98 -8.96
CA LYS A 161 -6.71 -0.68 -8.48
C LYS A 161 -7.26 0.21 -9.60
N ILE A 162 -6.74 0.07 -10.83
CA ILE A 162 -7.30 0.77 -11.99
C ILE A 162 -8.71 0.26 -12.25
N ILE A 163 -8.91 -1.07 -12.26
CA ILE A 163 -10.23 -1.70 -12.38
C ILE A 163 -11.20 -1.17 -11.30
N GLY A 164 -10.71 -1.02 -10.07
CA GLY A 164 -11.48 -0.52 -8.93
C GLY A 164 -11.89 0.96 -8.98
N ILE A 165 -11.47 1.74 -9.98
CA ILE A 165 -11.92 3.14 -10.15
C ILE A 165 -13.42 3.16 -10.49
N GLY A 166 -13.94 2.15 -11.19
CA GLY A 166 -15.37 2.01 -11.48
C GLY A 166 -15.94 3.06 -12.45
N ASN A 167 -15.08 3.85 -13.11
CA ASN A 167 -15.48 4.77 -14.18
C ASN A 167 -15.21 4.12 -15.54
N GLU A 168 -16.27 3.78 -16.27
CA GLU A 168 -16.17 3.04 -17.54
C GLU A 168 -15.39 3.81 -18.62
N GLU A 169 -15.53 5.13 -18.69
CA GLU A 169 -14.82 5.97 -19.67
C GLU A 169 -13.31 5.95 -19.41
N LEU A 170 -12.89 6.13 -18.15
CA LEU A 170 -11.48 6.03 -17.77
C LEU A 170 -10.94 4.61 -18.00
N LEU A 171 -11.72 3.58 -17.66
CA LEU A 171 -11.32 2.18 -17.84
C LEU A 171 -11.14 1.82 -19.32
N ALA A 172 -12.00 2.33 -20.21
CA ALA A 172 -11.92 2.05 -21.64
C ALA A 172 -10.53 2.39 -22.20
N GLU A 173 -9.92 3.49 -21.75
CA GLU A 173 -8.59 3.95 -22.16
C GLU A 173 -7.41 3.24 -21.46
N GLN A 174 -7.67 2.50 -20.38
CA GLN A 174 -6.66 1.71 -19.66
C GLN A 174 -6.67 0.22 -20.00
N ARG A 175 -7.63 -0.25 -20.80
CA ARG A 175 -7.73 -1.65 -21.19
C ARG A 175 -6.67 -2.04 -22.23
N PHE A 176 -5.83 -3.00 -21.90
CA PHE A 176 -4.77 -3.53 -22.77
C PHE A 176 -5.26 -4.60 -23.74
N GLY A 177 -6.35 -5.30 -23.42
CA GLY A 177 -6.86 -6.40 -24.23
C GLY A 177 -7.86 -7.27 -23.48
N HIS A 178 -7.95 -8.53 -23.89
CA HIS A 178 -8.87 -9.52 -23.33
C HIS A 178 -8.20 -10.89 -23.29
N VAL A 179 -8.41 -11.69 -22.24
CA VAL A 179 -7.72 -12.99 -22.06
C VAL A 179 -7.89 -13.96 -23.23
N LEU A 180 -9.05 -13.95 -23.88
CA LEU A 180 -9.32 -14.80 -25.07
C LEU A 180 -8.68 -14.27 -26.37
N ARG A 181 -8.30 -12.99 -26.42
CA ARG A 181 -7.77 -12.33 -27.64
C ARG A 181 -6.31 -11.88 -27.48
N GLY A 182 -5.76 -11.97 -26.28
CA GLY A 182 -4.45 -11.43 -25.92
C GLY A 182 -4.46 -9.90 -25.72
N ILE A 183 -3.27 -9.31 -25.80
CA ILE A 183 -3.05 -7.87 -25.72
C ILE A 183 -3.33 -7.26 -27.10
N THR A 184 -4.45 -6.56 -27.23
CA THR A 184 -4.88 -5.93 -28.49
C THR A 184 -4.54 -4.44 -28.57
N HIS A 185 -4.18 -3.84 -27.43
CA HIS A 185 -3.81 -2.43 -27.30
C HIS A 185 -2.44 -2.29 -26.61
N PRO A 186 -1.35 -2.80 -27.23
CA PRO A 186 -0.01 -2.76 -26.65
C PRO A 186 0.49 -1.33 -26.38
N GLU A 187 0.04 -0.35 -27.15
CA GLU A 187 0.34 1.08 -26.97
C GLU A 187 -0.19 1.61 -25.63
N ARG A 188 -1.37 1.17 -25.18
CA ARG A 188 -1.92 1.57 -23.88
C ARG A 188 -1.07 1.05 -22.73
N ARG A 189 -0.57 -0.18 -22.88
CA ARG A 189 0.39 -0.75 -21.93
C ARG A 189 1.70 0.01 -21.95
N ALA A 190 2.25 0.32 -23.14
CA ALA A 190 3.48 1.08 -23.28
C ALA A 190 3.37 2.44 -22.59
N ARG A 191 2.26 3.16 -22.77
CA ARG A 191 1.95 4.43 -22.10
C ARG A 191 1.97 4.30 -20.57
N LEU A 192 1.30 3.30 -19.99
CA LEU A 192 1.30 3.10 -18.53
C LEU A 192 2.68 2.68 -18.01
N ALA A 193 3.38 1.85 -18.78
CA ALA A 193 4.73 1.39 -18.49
C ALA A 193 5.78 2.47 -18.77
N ASP A 194 5.40 3.65 -19.27
CA ASP A 194 6.35 4.70 -19.53
C ASP A 194 6.88 5.28 -18.22
N SER A 195 8.18 5.18 -18.06
CA SER A 195 8.99 5.74 -16.99
C SER A 195 9.89 6.83 -17.53
N THR A 196 9.38 7.70 -18.39
CA THR A 196 10.10 8.92 -18.75
C THR A 196 9.46 10.10 -18.01
N THR A 197 10.27 11.10 -17.70
CA THR A 197 9.78 12.37 -17.13
C THR A 197 8.95 13.18 -18.15
N GLU A 198 9.02 12.84 -19.44
CA GLU A 198 8.42 13.61 -20.53
C GLU A 198 6.93 13.86 -20.34
N HIS A 199 6.21 12.87 -19.79
CA HIS A 199 4.78 12.98 -19.54
C HIS A 199 4.42 13.53 -18.15
N ARG A 200 5.40 13.67 -17.24
CA ARG A 200 5.18 14.03 -15.83
C ARG A 200 5.88 15.34 -15.47
N LEU A 201 5.52 16.41 -16.17
CA LEU A 201 6.15 17.73 -16.06
C LEU A 201 6.24 18.24 -14.62
N LYS A 202 5.16 18.13 -13.84
CA LYS A 202 5.13 18.50 -12.41
C LYS A 202 6.15 17.74 -11.57
N CYS A 203 6.41 16.47 -11.89
CA CYS A 203 7.41 15.66 -11.20
C CYS A 203 8.83 15.94 -11.70
N ALA A 204 9.00 16.36 -12.95
CA ALA A 204 10.32 16.65 -13.54
C ALA A 204 11.01 17.82 -12.81
N GLU A 205 10.24 18.81 -12.38
CA GLU A 205 10.71 20.00 -11.65
C GLU A 205 10.67 19.83 -10.11
N CYS A 206 10.22 18.68 -9.61
CA CYS A 206 10.01 18.46 -8.19
C CYS A 206 11.32 18.13 -7.45
N GLU A 207 11.51 18.74 -6.28
CA GLU A 207 12.65 18.47 -5.38
C GLU A 207 12.68 17.02 -4.84
N LEU A 208 11.53 16.34 -4.86
CA LEU A 208 11.40 14.94 -4.42
C LEU A 208 11.67 13.93 -5.54
N ARG A 209 11.96 14.36 -6.78
CA ARG A 209 12.07 13.46 -7.95
C ARG A 209 13.10 12.34 -7.81
N ALA A 210 14.11 12.52 -6.97
CA ALA A 210 15.12 11.50 -6.71
C ALA A 210 14.71 10.50 -5.62
N ASP A 211 13.64 10.79 -4.88
CA ASP A 211 13.15 10.04 -3.71
C ASP A 211 11.71 9.53 -3.88
N CYS A 212 11.04 9.85 -4.98
CA CYS A 212 9.63 9.56 -5.25
C CYS A 212 9.44 9.00 -6.67
N SER A 213 8.51 8.05 -6.79
CA SER A 213 8.17 7.39 -8.07
C SER A 213 6.89 7.93 -8.73
N GLY A 214 6.45 9.13 -8.38
CA GLY A 214 5.30 9.81 -9.00
C GLY A 214 3.91 9.33 -8.54
N GLY A 215 3.86 8.61 -7.40
CA GLY A 215 2.63 8.15 -6.77
C GLY A 215 1.98 6.95 -7.47
N CYS A 216 0.83 6.53 -6.95
CA CYS A 216 0.05 5.43 -7.53
C CYS A 216 -0.64 5.86 -8.84
N PRO A 217 -0.38 5.20 -9.99
CA PRO A 217 -1.02 5.54 -11.26
C PRO A 217 -2.55 5.49 -11.22
N ALA A 218 -3.12 4.58 -10.41
CA ALA A 218 -4.56 4.45 -10.26
C ALA A 218 -5.16 5.61 -9.42
N THR A 219 -4.48 6.06 -8.37
CA THR A 219 -4.94 7.23 -7.58
C THR A 219 -4.87 8.48 -8.45
N ASN A 220 -3.77 8.67 -9.17
CA ASN A 220 -3.58 9.78 -10.11
C ASN A 220 -4.72 9.80 -11.12
N LEU A 221 -4.97 8.68 -11.81
CA LEU A 221 -6.04 8.57 -12.79
C LEU A 221 -7.42 8.89 -12.20
N ALA A 222 -7.72 8.40 -11.00
CA ALA A 222 -8.99 8.66 -10.33
C ALA A 222 -9.17 10.13 -9.94
N HIS A 223 -8.09 10.81 -9.57
CA HIS A 223 -8.14 12.19 -9.08
C HIS A 223 -8.04 13.23 -10.20
N THR A 224 -7.14 13.02 -11.16
CA THR A 224 -6.76 14.01 -12.18
C THR A 224 -7.23 13.62 -13.59
N GLY A 225 -7.80 12.43 -13.77
CA GLY A 225 -8.16 11.90 -15.09
C GLY A 225 -6.96 11.41 -15.90
N THR A 226 -5.74 11.46 -15.35
CA THR A 226 -4.52 10.99 -16.03
C THR A 226 -3.59 10.26 -15.07
N VAL A 227 -2.89 9.23 -15.56
CA VAL A 227 -1.89 8.49 -14.76
C VAL A 227 -0.61 9.31 -14.51
N TYR A 228 -0.42 10.40 -15.26
CA TYR A 228 0.81 11.18 -15.31
C TYR A 228 0.85 12.36 -14.34
N GLU A 229 -0.30 12.86 -13.91
CA GLU A 229 -0.37 13.95 -12.95
C GLU A 229 -0.63 13.40 -11.54
N PRO A 230 0.28 13.65 -10.58
CA PRO A 230 0.14 13.10 -9.24
C PRO A 230 -1.02 13.76 -8.48
N ALA A 231 -1.83 12.95 -7.81
CA ALA A 231 -2.83 13.44 -6.87
C ALA A 231 -2.15 14.19 -5.70
N PRO A 232 -2.73 15.28 -5.17
CA PRO A 232 -2.14 16.05 -4.07
C PRO A 232 -1.76 15.19 -2.84
N GLU A 233 -2.61 14.24 -2.47
CA GLU A 233 -2.40 13.33 -1.36
C GLU A 233 -1.20 12.39 -1.56
N GLU A 234 -0.90 11.99 -2.80
CA GLU A 234 0.27 11.17 -3.13
C GLU A 234 1.57 11.98 -2.97
N CYS A 235 1.53 13.27 -3.31
CA CYS A 235 2.65 14.19 -3.06
C CYS A 235 2.90 14.42 -1.56
N LEU A 236 1.83 14.58 -0.77
CA LEU A 236 1.93 14.73 0.68
C LEU A 236 2.50 13.46 1.34
N LEU A 237 2.03 12.28 0.91
CA LEU A 237 2.58 11.00 1.36
C LEU A 237 4.07 10.87 0.99
N ALA A 238 4.46 11.21 -0.24
CA ALA A 238 5.86 11.15 -0.65
C ALA A 238 6.76 12.06 0.21
N ALA A 239 6.30 13.28 0.52
CA ALA A 239 7.01 14.18 1.42
C ALA A 239 7.13 13.61 2.85
N CYS A 240 6.04 13.02 3.37
CA CYS A 240 6.03 12.32 4.66
C CYS A 240 7.05 11.18 4.70
N ILE A 241 7.04 10.29 3.69
CA ILE A 241 8.00 9.18 3.59
C ILE A 241 9.44 9.68 3.54
N LYS A 242 9.73 10.76 2.79
CA LYS A 242 11.08 11.35 2.77
C LYS A 242 11.52 11.83 4.16
N ARG A 243 10.65 12.52 4.91
CA ARG A 243 10.97 12.98 6.28
C ARG A 243 11.28 11.81 7.20
N ILE A 244 10.50 10.72 7.12
CA ILE A 244 10.76 9.50 7.89
C ILE A 244 12.13 8.90 7.54
N LYS A 245 12.47 8.80 6.24
CA LYS A 245 13.78 8.31 5.80
C LYS A 245 14.94 9.16 6.32
N VAL A 246 14.80 10.48 6.31
CA VAL A 246 15.82 11.39 6.84
C VAL A 246 16.02 11.15 8.34
N ARG A 247 14.94 11.07 9.12
CA ARG A 247 15.01 10.76 10.56
C ARG A 247 15.71 9.41 10.84
N LEU A 248 15.41 8.39 10.03
CA LEU A 248 16.06 7.08 10.13
C LEU A 248 17.57 7.16 9.86
N ALA A 249 17.97 7.90 8.82
CA ALA A 249 19.37 8.08 8.48
C ALA A 249 20.14 8.84 9.56
N GLU A 250 19.55 9.89 10.14
CA GLU A 250 20.12 10.67 11.25
C GLU A 250 20.31 9.81 12.49
N ARG A 251 19.30 8.99 12.83
CA ARG A 251 19.38 8.05 13.95
C ARG A 251 20.51 7.03 13.78
N ALA A 252 20.61 6.40 12.60
CA ALA A 252 21.68 5.44 12.31
C ALA A 252 23.08 6.07 12.38
N ALA A 253 23.20 7.32 11.93
CA ALA A 253 24.46 8.07 12.03
C ALA A 253 24.83 8.42 13.48
N ALA A 254 23.85 8.65 14.35
CA ALA A 254 24.07 8.89 15.77
C ALA A 254 24.48 7.61 16.53
N GLU A 255 23.93 6.45 16.18
CA GLU A 255 24.28 5.15 16.77
C GLU A 255 25.67 4.64 16.33
N SER A 256 26.22 5.18 15.23
CA SER A 256 27.54 4.81 14.70
C SER A 256 28.70 5.68 15.23
N ARG A 257 28.41 6.66 16.09
CA ARG A 257 29.38 7.54 16.75
C ARG A 257 29.65 7.08 18.18
#